data_AF-A0A0C3DUF1-F1
#
_entry.id   AF-A0A0C3DUF1-F1
#
_cell.length_a   1.000
_cell.length_b   1.000
_cell.length_c   1.000
_cell.angle_alpha   90.00
_cell.angle_beta   90.00
_cell.angle_gamma   90.00
#
_symmetry.space_group_name_H-M   'P 1'
#
loop_
_entity.id
_entity.type
_entity.pdbx_description
1 polymer ?
#
loop_
_entity_poly.entity_id
_entity_poly.type
_entity_poly.pdbx_seq_one_letter_code
_entity_poly.pdbx_strand_id
1 'polypeptide(L)'
;MLQVMHDAMQDDSERRALEEDITGKILWTCWRGIALEIQHVVENVTDRIQMMDDVALETRAHCLWDIGQVFKQTLPEPPDDGRAHLRRIMADAKADTSKYQLIRSARRAGGGVGRETSEESR
;
A
#
# COMPACT_ATOMS: atom_id res chain seq x y z
N MET A 1 -29.84 6.99 24.67
CA MET A 1 -28.75 7.94 24.32
C MET A 1 -27.43 7.22 24.06
N LEU A 2 -26.94 6.37 24.97
CA LEU A 2 -25.67 5.65 24.82
C LEU A 2 -25.59 4.72 23.59
N GLN A 3 -26.66 3.96 23.30
CA GLN A 3 -26.68 3.06 22.14
C GLN A 3 -26.53 3.81 20.80
N VAL A 4 -27.21 4.94 20.66
CA VAL A 4 -27.16 5.78 19.44
C VAL A 4 -25.76 6.36 19.22
N MET A 5 -25.09 6.79 20.29
CA MET A 5 -23.71 7.28 20.20
C MET A 5 -22.73 6.17 19.82
N HIS A 6 -22.91 4.97 20.38
CA HIS A 6 -22.10 3.81 20.02
C HIS A 6 -22.27 3.44 18.55
N ASP A 7 -23.51 3.36 18.06
CA ASP A 7 -23.80 3.02 16.67
C ASP A 7 -23.26 4.08 15.70
N ALA A 8 -23.34 5.38 16.06
CA ALA A 8 -22.76 6.46 15.27
C ALA A 8 -21.22 6.43 15.23
N MET A 9 -20.56 6.15 16.35
CA MET A 9 -19.10 6.01 16.40
C MET A 9 -18.62 4.81 15.57
N GLN A 10 -19.39 3.72 15.54
CA GLN A 10 -19.09 2.55 14.72
C GLN A 10 -19.23 2.84 13.22
N ASP A 11 -20.28 3.56 12.81
CA ASP A 11 -20.47 3.97 11.40
C ASP A 11 -19.31 4.83 10.90
N ASP A 12 -18.87 5.80 11.71
CA ASP A 12 -17.69 6.61 11.39
C ASP A 12 -16.40 5.77 11.29
N SER A 13 -16.26 4.74 12.12
CA SER A 13 -15.12 3.83 12.06
C SER A 13 -15.11 2.93 10.82
N GLU A 14 -16.29 2.46 10.39
CA GLU A 14 -16.47 1.69 9.15
C GLU A 14 -16.15 2.57 7.94
N ARG A 15 -16.66 3.81 7.91
CA ARG A 15 -16.40 4.77 6.83
C ARG A 15 -14.91 5.10 6.72
N ARG A 16 -14.24 5.40 7.84
CA ARG A 16 -12.80 5.66 7.84
C ARG A 16 -11.98 4.45 7.39
N ALA A 17 -12.37 3.24 7.77
CA ALA A 17 -11.70 2.03 7.31
C ALA A 17 -11.85 1.82 5.80
N LEU A 18 -13.01 2.14 5.23
CA LEU A 18 -13.23 2.09 3.78
C LEU A 18 -12.37 3.12 3.04
N GLU A 19 -12.29 4.35 3.56
CA GLU A 19 -11.41 5.39 3.02
C GLU A 19 -9.94 4.94 3.05
N GLU A 20 -9.45 4.42 4.17
CA GLU A 20 -8.09 3.89 4.31
C GLU A 20 -7.80 2.76 3.29
N ASP A 21 -8.74 1.83 3.10
CA ASP A 21 -8.59 0.72 2.13
C ASP A 21 -8.55 1.22 0.68
N ILE A 22 -9.40 2.18 0.31
CA ILE A 22 -9.41 2.77 -1.04
C ILE A 22 -8.13 3.55 -1.28
N THR A 23 -7.73 4.40 -0.34
CA THR A 23 -6.47 5.15 -0.43
C THR A 23 -5.29 4.20 -0.54
N GLY A 24 -5.23 3.13 0.25
CA GLY A 24 -4.18 2.11 0.15
C GLY A 24 -4.08 1.49 -1.25
N LYS A 25 -5.21 1.13 -1.87
CA LYS A 25 -5.25 0.59 -3.24
C LYS A 25 -4.77 1.58 -4.29
N ILE A 26 -5.16 2.84 -4.17
CA ILE A 26 -4.70 3.92 -5.06
C ILE A 26 -3.19 4.07 -4.93
N LEU A 27 -2.68 4.21 -3.70
CA LEU A 27 -1.25 4.35 -3.42
C LEU A 27 -0.45 3.17 -3.98
N TRP A 28 -0.91 1.94 -3.76
CA TRP A 28 -0.25 0.75 -4.27
C TRP A 28 -0.21 0.70 -5.80
N THR A 29 -1.32 1.07 -6.45
CA THR A 29 -1.41 1.12 -7.91
C THR A 29 -0.46 2.17 -8.48
N CYS A 30 -0.44 3.38 -7.91
CA CYS A 30 0.48 4.44 -8.30
C CYS A 30 1.94 4.03 -8.07
N TRP A 31 2.25 3.44 -6.92
CA TRP A 31 3.59 2.92 -6.63
C TRP A 31 4.05 1.92 -7.68
N ARG A 32 3.18 0.96 -8.04
CA ARG A 32 3.51 -0.06 -9.04
C ARG A 32 3.70 0.54 -10.43
N GLY A 33 2.88 1.52 -10.82
CA GLY A 33 3.05 2.26 -12.07
C GLY A 33 4.41 2.97 -12.13
N ILE A 34 4.72 3.77 -11.10
CA ILE A 34 5.99 4.50 -11.03
C ILE A 34 7.19 3.54 -11.02
N ALA A 35 7.11 2.44 -10.26
CA ALA A 35 8.18 1.45 -10.21
C ALA A 35 8.44 0.81 -11.58
N LEU A 36 7.38 0.47 -12.33
CA LEU A 36 7.50 -0.08 -13.68
C LEU A 36 8.11 0.94 -14.65
N GLU A 37 7.67 2.20 -14.62
CA GLU A 37 8.24 3.25 -15.47
C GLU A 37 9.74 3.45 -15.20
N ILE A 38 10.15 3.50 -13.92
CA ILE A 38 11.57 3.62 -13.55
C ILE A 38 12.37 2.41 -14.06
N GLN A 39 11.87 1.19 -13.84
CA GLN A 39 12.52 -0.03 -14.33
C GLN A 39 12.69 0.00 -15.84
N HIS A 40 11.63 0.34 -16.56
CA HIS A 40 11.62 0.36 -18.01
C HIS A 40 12.56 1.42 -18.59
N VAL A 41 12.67 2.59 -17.97
CA VAL A 41 13.66 3.61 -18.36
C VAL A 41 15.09 3.11 -18.12
N VAL A 42 15.36 2.47 -16.98
CA VAL A 42 16.69 1.94 -16.65
C VAL A 42 17.10 0.82 -17.62
N GLU A 43 16.18 -0.10 -17.93
CA GLU A 43 16.38 -1.15 -18.93
C GLU A 43 16.71 -0.54 -20.30
N ASN A 44 15.88 0.38 -20.78
CA ASN A 44 16.08 1.05 -22.07
C ASN A 44 17.42 1.80 -22.17
N VAL A 45 17.85 2.46 -21.09
CA VAL A 45 19.15 3.16 -21.06
C VAL A 45 20.30 2.16 -21.03
N THR A 46 20.18 1.08 -20.25
CA THR A 46 21.20 0.03 -20.14
C THR A 46 21.41 -0.67 -21.47
N ASP A 47 20.32 -1.04 -22.14
CA ASP A 47 20.35 -1.67 -23.47
C ASP A 47 21.02 -0.75 -24.49
N ARG A 48 20.68 0.55 -24.49
CA ARG A 48 21.30 1.52 -25.38
C ARG A 48 22.80 1.62 -25.15
N ILE A 49 23.25 1.71 -23.89
CA ILE A 49 24.68 1.75 -23.55
C ILE A 49 25.38 0.48 -24.03
N GLN A 50 24.75 -0.69 -23.86
CA GLN A 50 25.34 -1.96 -24.28
C GLN A 50 25.55 -2.02 -25.80
N MET A 51 24.63 -1.45 -26.59
CA MET A 51 24.67 -1.48 -28.06
C MET A 51 25.58 -0.41 -28.70
N MET A 52 26.28 0.43 -27.91
CA MET A 52 27.21 1.44 -28.43
C MET A 52 28.57 0.81 -28.79
N ASP A 53 28.65 0.20 -29.97
CA ASP A 53 29.87 -0.48 -30.46
C ASP A 53 31.00 0.48 -30.84
N ASP A 54 30.68 1.75 -31.09
CA ASP A 54 31.63 2.84 -31.34
C ASP A 54 32.31 3.33 -30.05
N VAL A 55 31.82 2.92 -28.88
CA VAL A 55 32.33 3.31 -27.56
C VAL A 55 33.11 2.16 -26.91
N ALA A 56 34.29 2.50 -26.37
CA ALA A 56 35.13 1.57 -25.63
C ALA A 56 34.34 0.91 -24.48
N LEU A 57 34.55 -0.40 -24.30
CA LEU A 57 33.86 -1.20 -23.27
C LEU A 57 34.03 -0.60 -21.86
N GLU A 58 35.21 -0.08 -21.55
CA GLU A 58 35.51 0.54 -20.26
C GLU A 58 34.64 1.79 -20.00
N THR A 59 34.40 2.62 -21.03
CA THR A 59 33.54 3.79 -20.92
C THR A 59 32.08 3.36 -20.70
N ARG A 60 31.60 2.35 -21.42
CA ARG A 60 30.24 1.79 -21.22
C ARG A 60 30.07 1.25 -19.80
N ALA A 61 31.06 0.52 -19.28
CA ALA A 61 31.04 0.01 -17.92
C ALA A 61 31.01 1.14 -16.86
N HIS A 62 31.77 2.22 -17.07
CA HIS A 62 31.72 3.40 -16.21
C HIS A 62 30.34 4.07 -16.23
N CYS A 63 29.70 4.22 -17.39
CA CYS A 63 28.35 4.80 -17.46
C CYS A 63 27.32 3.97 -16.67
N LEU A 64 27.37 2.63 -16.78
CA LEU A 64 26.49 1.74 -16.01
C LEU A 64 26.77 1.83 -14.51
N TRP A 65 28.04 1.95 -14.13
CA TRP A 65 28.43 2.16 -12.75
C TRP A 65 27.88 3.48 -12.19
N ASP A 66 27.99 4.57 -12.93
CA ASP A 66 27.50 5.90 -12.53
C ASP A 66 25.98 5.92 -12.34
N ILE A 67 25.22 5.27 -13.24
CA ILE A 67 23.78 5.08 -13.07
C ILE A 67 23.50 4.39 -11.73
N GLY A 68 24.22 3.30 -11.41
CA GLY A 68 24.09 2.60 -10.13
C GLY A 68 24.41 3.48 -8.92
N GLN A 69 25.40 4.37 -9.02
CA GLN A 69 25.74 5.31 -7.94
C GLN A 69 24.62 6.32 -7.67
N VAL A 70 23.96 6.84 -8.71
CA VAL A 70 22.84 7.79 -8.55
C VAL A 70 21.71 7.15 -7.74
N PHE A 71 21.32 5.91 -8.06
CA PHE A 71 20.30 5.20 -7.30
C PHE A 71 20.74 4.93 -5.86
N LYS A 72 22.01 4.58 -5.63
CA LYS A 72 22.55 4.33 -4.29
C LYS A 72 22.59 5.58 -3.40
N GLN A 73 22.83 6.76 -4.00
CA GLN A 73 22.89 8.03 -3.29
C GLN A 73 21.49 8.60 -2.96
N THR A 74 20.43 8.02 -3.51
CA THR A 74 19.06 8.44 -3.21
C THR A 74 18.75 8.13 -1.74
N LEU A 75 18.75 9.17 -0.89
CA LEU A 75 18.53 9.02 0.54
C LEU A 75 17.05 8.73 0.86
N PRO A 76 16.76 7.81 1.80
CA PRO A 76 15.42 7.72 2.37
C PRO A 76 15.10 9.03 3.07
N GLU A 77 13.98 9.67 2.72
CA GLU A 77 13.51 10.84 3.47
C GLU A 77 13.23 10.48 4.94
N PRO A 78 13.42 11.43 5.87
CA PRO A 78 13.19 11.21 7.28
C PRO A 78 11.74 10.78 7.55
N PRO A 79 11.52 9.93 8.58
CA PRO A 79 10.19 9.47 8.92
C PRO A 79 9.33 10.63 9.42
N ASP A 80 8.12 10.71 8.86
CA ASP A 80 7.03 11.60 9.27
C ASP A 80 5.78 10.75 9.50
N ASP A 81 4.97 11.09 10.51
CA ASP A 81 3.84 10.29 10.98
C ASP A 81 2.80 10.09 9.87
N GLY A 82 2.56 11.11 9.06
CA GLY A 82 1.67 11.03 7.91
C GLY A 82 2.14 9.98 6.90
N ARG A 83 3.44 9.93 6.61
CA ARG A 83 4.03 8.92 5.72
C ARG A 83 4.02 7.53 6.32
N ALA A 84 4.24 7.40 7.62
CA ALA A 84 4.15 6.11 8.30
C ALA A 84 2.74 5.52 8.17
N HIS A 85 1.71 6.35 8.33
CA HIS A 85 0.32 5.95 8.10
C HIS A 85 0.06 5.54 6.66
N LEU A 86 0.45 6.37 5.68
CA LEU A 86 0.28 6.07 4.24
C LEU A 86 1.01 4.77 3.83
N ARG A 87 2.22 4.54 4.35
CA ARG A 87 2.98 3.30 4.13
C ARG A 87 2.27 2.09 4.70
N ARG A 88 1.66 2.21 5.88
CA ARG A 88 0.90 1.13 6.50
C ARG A 88 -0.31 0.76 5.63
N ILE A 89 -1.16 1.71 5.27
CA ILE A 89 -2.37 1.41 4.48
C ILE A 89 -2.02 0.92 3.06
N MET A 90 -0.91 1.39 2.48
CA MET A 90 -0.40 0.84 1.22
C MET A 90 0.11 -0.59 1.37
N ALA A 91 0.77 -0.92 2.50
CA ALA A 91 1.20 -2.28 2.79
C ALA A 91 0.03 -3.23 3.01
N ASP A 92 -1.02 -2.78 3.70
CA ASP A 92 -2.26 -3.53 3.86
C ASP A 92 -2.90 -3.84 2.50
N ALA A 93 -2.98 -2.84 1.61
CA ALA A 93 -3.48 -3.04 0.24
C ALA A 93 -2.61 -3.99 -0.59
N LYS A 94 -1.28 -3.92 -0.46
CA LYS A 94 -0.34 -4.86 -1.10
C LYS A 94 -0.57 -6.29 -0.61
N ALA A 95 -0.89 -6.46 0.66
CA ALA A 95 -1.20 -7.76 1.28
C ALA A 95 -2.67 -8.20 1.09
N ASP A 96 -3.45 -7.46 0.28
CA ASP A 96 -4.89 -7.66 0.08
C ASP A 96 -5.69 -7.74 1.40
N THR A 97 -5.20 -7.02 2.42
CA THR A 97 -5.84 -6.93 3.73
C THR A 97 -6.76 -5.71 3.76
N SER A 98 -8.06 -5.94 3.98
CA SER A 98 -9.07 -4.87 4.05
C SER A 98 -9.57 -4.69 5.48
N LYS A 99 -9.27 -3.55 6.08
CA LYS A 99 -9.74 -3.21 7.43
C LYS A 99 -11.26 -3.09 7.46
N TYR A 100 -11.86 -2.54 6.40
CA TYR A 100 -13.31 -2.45 6.27
C TYR A 100 -13.97 -3.84 6.29
N GLN A 101 -13.44 -4.80 5.52
CA GLN A 101 -13.98 -6.17 5.51
C GLN A 101 -13.81 -6.87 6.85
N LEU A 102 -12.71 -6.64 7.57
CA LEU A 102 -12.49 -7.19 8.92
C LEU A 102 -13.52 -6.64 9.92
N ILE A 103 -13.74 -5.32 9.95
CA ILE A 103 -14.73 -4.68 10.85
C ILE A 103 -16.15 -5.18 10.51
N ARG A 104 -16.49 -5.24 9.22
CA ARG A 104 -17.81 -5.71 8.78
C ARG A 104 -18.04 -7.19 9.10
N SER A 105 -17.01 -8.02 8.96
CA SER A 105 -17.06 -9.45 9.32
C SER A 105 -17.23 -9.62 10.83
N ALA A 106 -16.48 -8.87 11.63
CA ALA A 106 -16.61 -8.88 13.09
C ALA A 106 -18.01 -8.46 13.56
N ARG A 107 -18.61 -7.45 12.91
CA ARG A 107 -20.00 -7.03 13.20
C ARG A 107 -21.02 -8.12 12.93
N ARG A 108 -20.89 -8.83 11.80
CA ARG A 108 -21.77 -9.96 11.47
C ARG A 108 -21.64 -11.09 12.49
N ALA A 109 -20.43 -11.36 12.98
CA ALA A 109 -20.19 -12.38 14.00
C ALA A 109 -20.70 -11.97 15.39
N GLY A 110 -20.53 -10.70 15.79
CA GLY A 110 -20.99 -10.18 17.08
C GLY A 110 -22.51 -10.01 17.21
N GLY A 111 -23.23 -9.87 16.09
CA GLY A 111 -24.70 -9.78 16.07
C GLY A 111 -25.43 -11.12 16.26
N GLY A 112 -24.74 -12.26 16.22
CA GLY A 112 -25.33 -13.60 16.30
C GLY A 112 -25.56 -14.14 17.72
N VAL A 113 -24.91 -13.57 18.74
CA VAL A 113 -24.89 -14.14 20.12
C VAL A 113 -26.14 -13.76 20.95
N GLY A 114 -27.01 -12.90 20.44
CA GLY A 114 -28.15 -12.36 21.20
C GLY A 114 -29.52 -13.00 20.96
N ARG A 115 -29.64 -14.10 20.19
CA ARG A 115 -30.95 -14.58 19.71
C ARG A 115 -31.31 -16.03 20.05
N GLU A 116 -30.49 -16.76 20.80
CA GLU A 116 -30.70 -18.21 21.05
C GLU A 116 -31.09 -18.58 22.50
N THR A 117 -31.23 -17.63 23.44
CA THR A 117 -31.51 -17.98 24.86
C THR A 117 -32.95 -17.75 25.34
N SER A 118 -33.92 -17.57 24.44
CA SER A 118 -35.33 -17.29 24.84
C SER A 118 -36.35 -18.39 24.50
N GLU A 119 -35.95 -19.53 23.94
CA GLU A 119 -36.91 -20.61 23.58
C GLU A 119 -36.88 -21.86 24.47
N GLU A 120 -36.00 -21.95 25.48
CA GLU A 120 -35.93 -23.10 26.39
C GLU A 120 -36.42 -22.75 27.80
N SER A 121 -37.67 -22.31 27.91
CA SER A 121 -38.44 -22.28 29.16
C SER A 121 -39.93 -22.20 28.84
N ARG A 122 -40.51 -23.34 28.45
CA ARG A 122 -41.96 -23.54 28.43
C ARG A 122 -42.31 -24.98 28.76
#